data_AF-A0A9X8DRE6-F1
#
_entry.id   AF-A0A9X8DRE6-F1
#
_cell.length_a   1.000
_cell.length_b   1.000
_cell.length_c   1.000
_cell.angle_alpha   90.00
_cell.angle_beta   90.00
_cell.angle_gamma   90.00
#
_symmetry.space_group_name_H-M   'P 1'
#
loop_
_entity.id
_entity.type
_entity.pdbx_description
1 polymer ?
#
loop_
_entity_poly.entity_id
_entity_poly.type
_entity_poly.pdbx_seq_one_letter_code
_entity_poly.pdbx_strand_id
1 'polypeptide(L)'
;MTHEQSNAALLDTLYEEPGAYAGTFKKSFACDDDILLLKGINSVKPWEAPSGQVMNTWADLAKDLRDNRRFHLTKDGPACKSRFEKLIKAHSGDSLAAMRRSGTDEEFGERDQLLEDISSQMEDHIVLKEAGCAVDAKKKNGIEKSGVIMRQLAMESLDDDD
;
A
#
# COMPACT_ATOMS: atom_id res chain seq x y z
N MET A 1 -14.15 66.49 11.94
CA MET A 1 -13.64 65.19 11.48
C MET A 1 -14.63 64.13 11.92
N THR A 2 -15.45 63.64 10.99
CA THR A 2 -16.48 62.64 11.26
C THR A 2 -15.85 61.27 11.44
N HIS A 3 -16.44 60.48 12.35
CA HIS A 3 -16.10 59.11 12.74
C HIS A 3 -16.17 58.07 11.59
N GLU A 4 -16.32 58.54 10.35
CA GLU A 4 -16.56 57.78 9.13
C GLU A 4 -15.27 57.60 8.30
N GLN A 5 -14.28 58.48 8.47
CA GLN A 5 -12.97 58.31 7.82
C GLN A 5 -12.13 57.19 8.45
N SER A 6 -12.44 56.77 9.68
CA SER A 6 -11.69 55.74 10.40
C SER A 6 -12.08 54.31 10.00
N ASN A 7 -13.27 54.09 9.43
CA ASN A 7 -13.71 52.77 8.96
C ASN A 7 -13.25 52.46 7.53
N ALA A 8 -13.06 53.48 6.68
CA ALA A 8 -12.55 53.29 5.33
C ALA A 8 -11.09 52.79 5.32
N ALA A 9 -10.26 53.28 6.26
CA ALA A 9 -8.87 52.83 6.40
C ALA A 9 -8.74 51.40 6.95
N LEU A 10 -9.72 50.92 7.73
CA LEU A 10 -9.71 49.57 8.31
C LEU A 10 -10.07 48.49 7.28
N LEU A 11 -10.91 48.84 6.29
CA LEU A 11 -11.26 47.94 5.18
C LEU A 11 -10.11 47.77 4.17
N ASP A 12 -9.28 48.80 4.00
CA ASP A 12 -8.12 48.79 3.10
C ASP A 12 -6.99 47.90 3.64
N THR A 13 -6.80 47.85 4.97
CA THR A 13 -5.84 46.95 5.64
C THR A 13 -6.28 45.47 5.70
N LEU A 14 -7.55 45.17 5.44
CA LEU A 14 -8.07 43.79 5.39
C LEU A 14 -8.00 43.19 3.98
N TYR A 15 -7.53 43.97 3.00
CA TYR A 15 -7.39 43.58 1.60
C TYR A 15 -5.94 43.62 1.13
N GLU A 16 -4.99 43.31 2.02
CA GLU A 16 -3.62 42.98 1.62
C GLU A 16 -3.55 41.53 1.11
N GLU A 17 -3.13 41.42 -0.16
CA GLU A 17 -2.64 40.24 -0.89
C GLU A 17 -3.67 39.20 -1.41
N PRO A 18 -4.03 39.24 -2.71
CA PRO A 18 -4.72 38.13 -3.39
C PRO A 18 -3.77 36.93 -3.51
N GLY A 19 -3.62 36.18 -2.43
CA GLY A 19 -2.75 35.01 -2.37
C GLY A 19 -2.69 34.30 -1.01
N ALA A 20 -3.07 34.96 0.09
CA ALA A 20 -2.89 34.42 1.44
C ALA A 20 -3.88 33.29 1.83
N TYR A 21 -5.00 33.12 1.12
CA TYR A 21 -5.98 32.04 1.34
C TYR A 21 -5.96 30.96 0.25
N ALA A 22 -4.93 30.93 -0.60
CA ALA A 22 -4.60 29.73 -1.34
C ALA A 22 -3.99 28.70 -0.36
N GLY A 23 -4.79 28.27 0.62
CA GLY A 23 -4.51 27.06 1.37
C GLY A 23 -4.22 25.99 0.34
N THR A 24 -2.97 25.52 0.31
CA THR A 24 -2.58 24.42 -0.56
C THR A 24 -3.31 23.19 -0.04
N PHE A 25 -4.58 23.02 -0.40
CA PHE A 25 -5.32 21.81 -0.13
C PHE A 25 -4.50 20.69 -0.76
N LYS A 26 -3.88 19.84 0.05
CA LYS A 26 -3.18 18.66 -0.44
C LYS A 26 -4.21 17.89 -1.27
N LYS A 27 -4.07 17.90 -2.60
CA LYS A 27 -4.99 17.19 -3.49
C LYS A 27 -5.12 15.76 -3.00
N SER A 28 -6.35 15.37 -2.70
CA SER A 28 -6.69 14.03 -2.22
C SER A 28 -6.91 13.11 -3.40
N PHE A 29 -6.64 11.82 -3.24
CA PHE A 29 -6.95 10.81 -4.25
C PHE A 29 -8.41 10.89 -4.72
N ALA A 30 -8.57 11.06 -6.03
CA ALA A 30 -9.81 10.85 -6.76
C ALA A 30 -9.85 9.42 -7.34
N CYS A 31 -10.94 9.06 -8.03
CA CYS A 31 -11.13 7.70 -8.53
C CYS A 31 -10.13 7.33 -9.65
N ASP A 32 -9.85 8.28 -10.56
CA ASP A 32 -8.83 8.15 -11.59
C ASP A 32 -7.42 7.95 -11.01
N ASP A 33 -7.08 8.69 -9.96
CA ASP A 33 -5.83 8.48 -9.21
C ASP A 33 -5.77 7.08 -8.59
N ASP A 34 -6.89 6.58 -8.04
CA ASP A 34 -6.97 5.23 -7.46
C ASP A 34 -6.76 4.17 -8.55
N ILE A 35 -7.36 4.32 -9.73
CA ILE A 35 -7.17 3.40 -10.86
C ILE A 35 -5.69 3.33 -11.25
N LEU A 36 -5.03 4.49 -11.39
CA LEU A 36 -3.61 4.55 -11.73
C LEU A 36 -2.73 3.91 -10.65
N LEU A 37 -3.03 4.18 -9.38
CA LEU A 37 -2.37 3.56 -8.23
C LEU A 37 -2.53 2.03 -8.28
N LEU A 38 -3.75 1.53 -8.47
CA LEU A 38 -4.07 0.10 -8.49
C LEU A 38 -3.42 -0.62 -9.67
N LYS A 39 -3.38 0.00 -10.86
CA LYS A 39 -2.64 -0.55 -12.01
C LYS A 39 -1.15 -0.70 -11.72
N GLY A 40 -0.54 0.30 -11.09
CA GLY A 40 0.85 0.23 -10.65
C GLY A 40 1.07 -0.90 -9.64
N ILE A 41 0.20 -0.98 -8.62
CA ILE A 41 0.23 -2.04 -7.60
C ILE A 41 0.09 -3.43 -8.22
N ASN A 42 -0.85 -3.63 -9.15
CA ASN A 42 -1.04 -4.91 -9.83
C ASN A 42 0.19 -5.33 -10.66
N SER A 43 0.94 -4.34 -11.16
CA SER A 43 2.16 -4.58 -11.93
C SER A 43 3.33 -4.98 -11.02
N VAL A 44 3.55 -4.24 -9.92
CA VAL A 44 4.72 -4.46 -9.03
C VAL A 44 4.49 -5.47 -7.91
N LYS A 45 3.23 -5.78 -7.60
CA LYS A 45 2.79 -6.73 -6.56
C LYS A 45 3.53 -6.58 -5.23
N PRO A 46 3.33 -5.47 -4.49
CA PRO A 46 4.08 -5.18 -3.26
C PRO A 46 3.97 -6.26 -2.16
N TRP A 47 2.95 -7.12 -2.20
CA TRP A 47 2.76 -8.24 -1.26
C TRP A 47 3.68 -9.44 -1.52
N GLU A 48 4.24 -9.55 -2.72
CA GLU A 48 5.21 -10.59 -3.08
C GLU A 48 6.65 -10.17 -2.77
N ALA A 49 6.86 -8.90 -2.42
CA ALA A 49 8.19 -8.37 -2.13
C ALA A 49 8.83 -9.09 -0.93
N PRO A 50 10.16 -9.34 -0.98
CA PRO A 50 10.87 -9.94 0.15
C PRO A 50 10.69 -9.15 1.45
N SER A 51 10.69 -9.84 2.58
CA SER A 51 10.65 -9.21 3.90
C SER A 51 11.79 -8.18 4.03
N GLY A 52 11.44 -6.97 4.46
CA GLY A 52 12.38 -5.83 4.53
C GLY A 52 12.48 -4.97 3.25
N GLN A 53 11.95 -5.43 2.11
CA GLN A 53 11.96 -4.67 0.84
C GLN A 53 10.59 -4.09 0.45
N VAL A 54 9.53 -4.48 1.14
CA VAL A 54 8.16 -4.01 0.88
C VAL A 54 8.09 -2.48 0.77
N MET A 55 8.70 -1.76 1.71
CA MET A 55 8.66 -0.29 1.71
C MET A 55 9.46 0.36 0.57
N ASN A 56 10.53 -0.30 0.11
CA ASN A 56 11.27 0.15 -1.07
C ASN A 56 10.39 0.01 -2.32
N THR A 57 9.65 -1.10 -2.44
CA THR A 57 8.70 -1.33 -3.54
C THR A 57 7.62 -0.24 -3.59
N TRP A 58 7.10 0.17 -2.43
CA TRP A 58 6.17 1.31 -2.35
C TRP A 58 6.82 2.65 -2.71
N ALA A 59 8.07 2.86 -2.32
CA ALA A 59 8.81 4.07 -2.66
C ALA A 59 9.09 4.17 -4.16
N ASP A 60 9.44 3.06 -4.82
CA ASP A 60 9.67 3.00 -6.26
C ASP A 60 8.36 3.16 -7.05
N LEU A 61 7.27 2.49 -6.63
CA LEU A 61 5.92 2.72 -7.16
C LEU A 61 5.53 4.22 -7.10
N ALA A 62 5.82 4.89 -5.99
CA ALA A 62 5.49 6.31 -5.84
C ALA A 62 6.33 7.22 -6.77
N LYS A 63 7.56 6.81 -7.13
CA LYS A 63 8.36 7.49 -8.15
C LYS A 63 7.77 7.27 -9.54
N ASP A 64 7.44 6.02 -9.88
CA ASP A 64 6.84 5.67 -11.19
C ASP A 64 5.51 6.40 -11.40
N LEU A 65 4.68 6.49 -10.37
CA LEU A 65 3.45 7.28 -10.40
C LEU A 65 3.73 8.77 -10.62
N ARG A 66 4.77 9.32 -10.00
CA ARG A 66 5.14 10.74 -10.20
C ARG A 66 5.62 11.03 -11.62
N ASP A 67 6.28 10.06 -12.25
CA ASP A 67 6.75 10.17 -13.63
C ASP A 67 5.60 9.98 -14.65
N ASN A 68 4.48 9.38 -14.21
CA ASN A 68 3.26 9.26 -15.01
C ASN A 68 2.52 10.61 -15.12
N ARG A 69 2.52 11.20 -16.32
CA ARG A 69 1.87 12.48 -16.61
C ARG A 69 0.36 12.53 -16.28
N ARG A 70 -0.31 11.38 -16.20
CA ARG A 70 -1.75 11.29 -15.85
C ARG A 70 -2.00 11.30 -14.35
N PHE A 71 -0.96 11.08 -13.53
CA PHE A 71 -1.08 11.09 -12.08
C PHE A 71 -0.65 12.46 -11.55
N HIS A 72 -1.62 13.24 -11.07
CA HIS A 72 -1.40 14.66 -10.75
C HIS A 72 -1.10 14.91 -9.27
N LEU A 73 -0.87 13.84 -8.50
CA LEU A 73 -0.62 13.92 -7.06
C LEU A 73 0.86 13.72 -6.73
N THR A 74 1.36 14.56 -5.84
CA THR A 74 2.68 14.35 -5.22
C THR A 74 2.50 13.53 -3.95
N LYS A 75 2.64 12.20 -4.06
CA LYS A 75 2.56 11.25 -2.94
C LYS A 75 3.88 10.50 -2.78
N ASP A 76 4.14 10.06 -1.57
CA ASP A 76 5.26 9.18 -1.22
C ASP A 76 4.77 7.74 -1.03
N GLY A 77 5.73 6.81 -0.93
CA GLY A 77 5.41 5.39 -0.73
C GLY A 77 4.44 5.14 0.44
N PRO A 78 4.64 5.74 1.63
CA PRO A 78 3.72 5.59 2.75
C PRO A 78 2.30 6.05 2.42
N ALA A 79 2.14 7.19 1.74
CA ALA A 79 0.82 7.67 1.35
C ALA A 79 0.13 6.74 0.34
N CYS A 80 0.86 6.19 -0.64
CA CYS A 80 0.34 5.20 -1.59
C CYS A 80 -0.10 3.92 -0.88
N LYS A 81 0.74 3.40 0.03
CA LYS A 81 0.41 2.22 0.84
C LYS A 81 -0.84 2.44 1.69
N SER A 82 -0.89 3.54 2.45
CA SER A 82 -2.05 3.86 3.27
C SER A 82 -3.33 4.10 2.46
N ARG A 83 -3.21 4.59 1.21
CA ARG A 83 -4.37 4.70 0.32
C ARG A 83 -4.86 3.32 -0.10
N PHE A 84 -3.96 2.44 -0.53
CA PHE A 84 -4.27 1.07 -0.89
C PHE A 84 -4.94 0.29 0.25
N GLU A 85 -4.39 0.34 1.46
CA GLU A 85 -4.96 -0.31 2.64
C GLU A 85 -6.40 0.15 2.93
N LYS A 86 -6.68 1.45 2.72
CA LYS A 86 -8.05 2.00 2.85
C LYS A 86 -8.98 1.49 1.76
N LEU A 87 -8.49 1.36 0.52
CA LEU A 87 -9.27 0.83 -0.61
C LEU A 87 -9.65 -0.63 -0.37
N ILE A 88 -8.68 -1.48 -0.01
CA ILE A 88 -8.93 -2.89 0.33
C ILE A 88 -9.91 -3.02 1.49
N LYS A 89 -9.71 -2.27 2.58
CA LYS A 89 -10.62 -2.30 3.73
C LYS A 89 -12.06 -1.92 3.35
N ALA A 90 -12.22 -0.94 2.47
CA ALA A 90 -13.54 -0.51 2.03
C ALA A 90 -14.15 -1.47 1.00
N HIS A 91 -13.34 -2.14 0.17
CA HIS A 91 -13.78 -3.22 -0.72
C HIS A 91 -14.33 -4.40 0.07
N SER A 92 -13.56 -4.92 1.03
CA SER A 92 -14.00 -6.05 1.87
C SER A 92 -15.20 -5.74 2.77
N GLY A 93 -15.58 -4.47 2.93
CA GLY A 93 -16.72 -4.02 3.71
C GLY A 93 -17.85 -3.43 2.86
N ASP A 94 -17.88 -3.69 1.54
CA ASP A 94 -18.87 -3.20 0.57
C ASP A 94 -19.13 -1.68 0.65
N SER A 95 -18.11 -0.92 1.06
CA SER A 95 -18.20 0.50 1.39
C SER A 95 -17.48 1.40 0.38
N LEU A 96 -17.14 0.89 -0.80
CA LEU A 96 -16.50 1.66 -1.87
C LEU A 96 -17.37 2.82 -2.38
N ALA A 97 -18.69 2.68 -2.30
CA ALA A 97 -19.64 3.74 -2.65
C ALA A 97 -19.43 5.01 -1.80
N ALA A 98 -19.09 4.86 -0.51
CA ALA A 98 -18.85 5.99 0.40
C ALA A 98 -17.56 6.77 0.07
N MET A 99 -16.66 6.19 -0.74
CA MET A 99 -15.43 6.85 -1.18
C MET A 99 -15.54 7.53 -2.54
N ARG A 100 -16.71 7.46 -3.19
CA ARG A 100 -16.98 8.13 -4.47
C ARG A 100 -17.10 9.64 -4.25
N ARG A 101 -15.96 10.34 -4.22
CA ARG A 101 -15.92 11.82 -4.15
C ARG A 101 -16.09 12.47 -5.52
N SER A 102 -15.51 11.86 -6.54
CA SER A 102 -15.56 12.27 -7.94
C SER A 102 -15.24 11.07 -8.82
N GLY A 103 -15.80 11.05 -10.02
CA GLY A 103 -15.55 10.04 -11.04
C GLY A 103 -16.83 9.63 -11.77
N THR A 104 -16.68 8.88 -12.84
CA THR A 104 -17.80 8.31 -13.61
C THR A 104 -18.10 6.88 -13.18
N ASP A 105 -19.26 6.36 -13.58
CA ASP A 105 -19.64 4.97 -13.29
C ASP A 105 -18.67 3.97 -13.91
N GLU A 106 -18.09 4.28 -15.07
CA GLU A 106 -17.05 3.48 -15.72
C GLU A 106 -15.76 3.45 -14.88
N GLU A 107 -15.34 4.60 -14.34
CA GLU A 107 -14.16 4.68 -13.47
C GLU A 107 -14.37 3.91 -12.16
N PHE A 108 -15.57 4.02 -11.57
CA PHE A 108 -15.89 3.22 -10.39
C PHE A 108 -15.87 1.73 -10.69
N GLY A 109 -16.45 1.30 -11.82
CA GLY A 109 -16.43 -0.09 -12.25
C GLY A 109 -15.01 -0.62 -12.47
N GLU A 110 -14.14 0.15 -13.14
CA GLU A 110 -12.75 -0.24 -13.37
C GLU A 110 -11.97 -0.37 -12.05
N ARG A 111 -12.13 0.58 -11.13
CA ARG A 111 -11.49 0.54 -9.81
C ARG A 111 -11.95 -0.69 -9.02
N ASP A 112 -13.25 -0.94 -8.99
CA ASP A 112 -13.84 -2.03 -8.21
C ASP A 112 -13.37 -3.39 -8.79
N GLN A 113 -13.29 -3.54 -10.12
CA GLN A 113 -12.73 -4.73 -10.77
C GLN A 113 -11.24 -4.92 -10.42
N LEU A 114 -10.43 -3.86 -10.47
CA LEU A 114 -9.01 -3.94 -10.10
C LEU A 114 -8.82 -4.36 -8.64
N LEU A 115 -9.69 -3.91 -7.73
CA LEU A 115 -9.64 -4.30 -6.32
C LEU A 115 -9.99 -5.77 -6.12
N GLU A 116 -10.98 -6.28 -6.85
CA GLU A 116 -11.33 -7.71 -6.84
C GLU A 116 -10.16 -8.56 -7.33
N ASP A 117 -9.59 -8.21 -8.50
CA ASP A 117 -8.47 -8.94 -9.10
C ASP A 117 -7.23 -8.96 -8.20
N ILE A 118 -6.91 -7.83 -7.55
CA ILE A 118 -5.77 -7.72 -6.63
C ILE A 118 -6.05 -8.50 -5.34
N SER A 119 -7.27 -8.44 -4.80
CA SER A 119 -7.64 -9.16 -3.58
C SER A 119 -7.52 -10.67 -3.78
N SER A 120 -8.02 -11.19 -4.91
CA SER A 120 -7.88 -12.60 -5.29
C SER A 120 -6.41 -13.02 -5.41
N GLN A 121 -5.57 -12.22 -6.08
CA GLN A 121 -4.12 -12.51 -6.18
C GLN A 121 -3.42 -12.52 -4.81
N MET A 122 -3.82 -11.64 -3.89
CA MET A 122 -3.27 -11.61 -2.54
C MET A 122 -3.66 -12.86 -1.73
N GLU A 123 -4.92 -13.30 -1.83
CA GLU A 123 -5.40 -14.52 -1.19
C GLU A 123 -4.66 -15.75 -1.73
N ASP A 124 -4.54 -15.87 -3.05
CA ASP A 124 -3.79 -16.93 -3.71
C ASP A 124 -2.32 -16.96 -3.25
N HIS A 125 -1.67 -15.80 -3.16
CA HIS A 125 -0.29 -15.72 -2.69
C HIS A 125 -0.13 -16.14 -1.22
N ILE A 126 -1.10 -15.82 -0.34
CA ILE A 126 -1.10 -16.30 1.05
C ILE A 126 -1.18 -17.82 1.08
N VAL A 127 -2.12 -18.41 0.34
CA VAL A 127 -2.31 -19.88 0.27
C VAL A 127 -1.06 -20.58 -0.28
N LEU A 128 -0.46 -20.06 -1.35
CA LEU A 128 0.76 -20.61 -1.95
C LEU A 128 1.96 -20.53 -0.99
N LYS A 129 2.11 -19.41 -0.27
CA LYS A 129 3.18 -19.23 0.71
C LYS A 129 3.04 -20.18 1.89
N GLU A 130 1.82 -20.38 2.39
CA GLU A 130 1.55 -21.33 3.47
C GLU A 130 1.87 -22.77 3.05
N ALA A 131 1.47 -23.16 1.83
CA ALA A 131 1.78 -24.47 1.28
C ALA A 131 3.30 -24.69 1.13
N GLY A 132 4.03 -23.71 0.61
CA GLY A 132 5.49 -23.77 0.48
C GLY A 132 6.21 -23.88 1.83
N CYS A 133 5.83 -23.05 2.79
CA CYS A 133 6.40 -23.08 4.15
C CYS A 133 6.18 -24.43 4.85
N ALA A 134 5.00 -25.04 4.67
CA ALA A 134 4.69 -26.35 5.23
C ALA A 134 5.58 -27.47 4.63
N VAL A 135 5.92 -27.38 3.35
CA VAL A 135 6.84 -28.32 2.68
C VAL A 135 8.27 -28.11 3.18
N ASP A 136 8.74 -26.86 3.27
CA ASP A 136 10.09 -26.53 3.74
C ASP A 136 10.29 -26.91 5.22
N ALA A 137 9.29 -26.70 6.07
CA ALA A 137 9.32 -27.09 7.48
C ALA A 137 9.43 -28.61 7.64
N LYS A 138 8.69 -29.39 6.85
CA LYS A 138 8.79 -30.86 6.85
C LYS A 138 10.19 -31.32 6.44
N LYS A 139 10.80 -30.68 5.44
CA LYS A 139 12.16 -30.99 4.98
C LYS A 139 13.22 -30.68 6.05
N LYS A 140 13.17 -29.50 6.67
CA LYS A 140 14.10 -29.11 7.74
C LYS A 140 14.01 -30.04 8.96
N ASN A 141 12.79 -30.30 9.42
CA ASN A 141 12.56 -31.20 10.56
C ASN A 141 13.03 -32.64 10.25
N GLY A 142 12.91 -33.09 9.00
CA GLY A 142 13.45 -34.38 8.55
C GLY A 142 14.99 -34.44 8.61
N ILE A 143 15.66 -33.37 8.17
CA ILE A 143 17.13 -33.25 8.22
C ILE A 143 17.62 -33.25 9.68
N GLU A 144 16.97 -32.47 10.56
CA GLU A 144 17.35 -32.40 11.98
C GLU A 144 17.16 -33.74 12.70
N LYS A 145 16.00 -34.39 12.50
CA LYS A 145 15.72 -35.71 13.08
C LYS A 145 16.72 -36.77 12.61
N SER A 146 17.04 -36.78 11.32
CA SER A 146 18.05 -37.69 10.78
C SER A 146 19.44 -37.41 11.37
N GLY A 147 19.81 -36.14 11.53
CA GLY A 147 21.08 -35.74 12.15
C GLY A 147 21.22 -36.18 13.61
N VAL A 148 20.13 -36.11 14.39
CA VAL A 148 20.12 -36.57 15.79
C VAL A 148 20.31 -38.08 15.89
N ILE A 149 19.60 -38.86 15.07
CA ILE A 149 19.69 -40.33 15.08
C ILE A 149 21.11 -40.79 14.70
N MET A 150 21.71 -40.19 13.66
CA MET A 150 23.08 -40.53 13.26
C MET A 150 24.10 -40.23 14.37
N ARG A 151 23.91 -39.15 15.12
CA ARG A 151 24.76 -38.82 16.27
C ARG A 151 24.62 -39.84 17.40
N GLN A 152 23.40 -40.30 17.67
CA GLN A 152 23.15 -41.27 18.74
C GLN A 152 23.73 -42.64 18.41
N LEU A 153 23.51 -43.13 17.18
CA LEU A 153 24.07 -44.40 16.71
C LEU A 153 25.61 -44.43 16.73
N ALA A 154 26.25 -43.32 16.37
CA ALA A 154 27.71 -43.21 16.41
C ALA A 154 28.29 -43.20 17.83
N MET A 155 27.52 -42.73 18.82
CA MET A 155 27.94 -42.79 20.23
C MET A 155 27.77 -44.20 20.81
N GLU A 156 26.67 -44.88 20.47
CA GLU A 156 26.39 -46.24 20.94
C GLU A 156 27.41 -47.27 20.43
N SER A 157 27.94 -47.11 19.21
CA SER A 157 28.98 -48.00 18.66
C SER A 157 30.36 -47.87 19.30
N LEU A 158 30.59 -46.88 20.16
CA LEU A 158 31.87 -46.68 20.87
C LEU A 158 31.87 -47.29 22.27
N ASP A 159 30.69 -47.64 22.79
CA ASP A 159 30.52 -48.18 24.14
C ASP A 159 30.60 -49.73 24.19
N ASP A 160 30.79 -50.39 23.03
CA ASP A 160 30.80 -51.86 22.88
C ASP A 160 32.22 -52.49 22.79
N ASP A 161 33.30 -51.72 22.97
CA ASP A 161 34.70 -52.16 22.79
C ASP A 161 35.56 -52.24 24.10
N ASP A 162 34.95 -52.47 25.26
CA ASP A 162 35.65 -52.64 26.58
C ASP A 162 35.39 -54.03 27.23
#